data_AF-A0A367QJU6-F1
#
_entry.id   AF-A0A367QJU6-F1
#
_cell.length_a   1.000
_cell.length_b   1.000
_cell.length_c   1.000
_cell.angle_alpha   90.00
_cell.angle_beta   90.00
_cell.angle_gamma   90.00
#
_symmetry.space_group_name_H-M   'P 1'
#
loop_
_entity.id
_entity.type
_entity.pdbx_description
1 polymer ?
#
loop_
_entity_poly.entity_id
_entity_poly.type
_entity_poly.pdbx_seq_one_letter_code
_entity_poly.pdbx_strand_id
1 'polypeptide(L)'
;MLDVPNSVITYLINFLTAERSLAYLLVNKDGSLLDWGGKLAEYGITNLTKGENIKEQVCFLEGLLPLNDTSVFLPFIKTEYGSCADVHMFPTEEGDWVLLLDSSCDENHLFATQQKANEFSLLQEKLNK
;
A
#
# COMPACT_ATOMS: atom_id res chain seq x y z
N MET A 1 7.07 21.21 -12.20
CA MET A 1 8.45 21.02 -11.71
C MET A 1 8.37 20.82 -10.22
N LEU A 2 8.99 19.77 -9.68
CA LEU A 2 9.19 19.65 -8.25
C LEU A 2 10.15 20.77 -7.82
N ASP A 3 9.67 21.71 -7.02
CA ASP A 3 10.51 22.72 -6.35
C ASP A 3 11.26 22.09 -5.17
N VAL A 4 11.94 20.98 -5.46
CA VAL A 4 12.57 20.10 -4.48
C VAL A 4 13.98 19.79 -4.98
N PRO A 5 15.02 20.03 -4.17
CA PRO A 5 16.39 19.70 -4.55
C PRO A 5 16.56 18.20 -4.84
N ASN A 6 17.38 17.87 -5.85
CA ASN A 6 17.65 16.48 -6.22
C ASN A 6 18.14 15.62 -5.06
N SER A 7 18.93 16.18 -4.13
CA SER A 7 19.40 15.46 -2.94
C SER A 7 18.25 14.98 -2.05
N VAL A 8 17.19 15.78 -1.92
CA VAL A 8 15.99 15.42 -1.16
C VAL A 8 15.21 14.34 -1.89
N ILE A 9 15.04 14.46 -3.21
CA ILE A 9 14.37 13.43 -4.03
C ILE A 9 15.09 12.10 -3.93
N THR A 10 16.42 12.08 -4.10
CA THR A 10 17.24 10.88 -3.98
C THR A 10 17.14 10.26 -2.58
N TYR A 11 17.19 11.08 -1.53
CA TYR A 11 17.00 10.60 -0.16
C TYR A 11 15.64 9.94 0.03
N LEU A 12 14.55 10.58 -0.43
CA LEU A 12 13.20 10.05 -0.32
C LEU A 12 13.03 8.73 -1.07
N ILE A 13 13.54 8.63 -2.31
CA ILE A 13 13.48 7.40 -3.09
C ILE A 13 14.24 6.28 -2.38
N ASN A 14 15.44 6.56 -1.86
CA ASN A 14 16.23 5.58 -1.12
C ASN A 14 15.50 5.13 0.15
N PHE A 15 14.92 6.07 0.91
CA PHE A 15 14.14 5.78 2.10
C PHE A 15 12.92 4.90 1.77
N LEU A 16 12.13 5.26 0.75
CA LEU A 16 10.95 4.48 0.35
C LEU A 16 11.35 3.08 -0.13
N THR A 17 12.45 2.95 -0.86
CA THR A 17 12.91 1.66 -1.38
C THR A 17 13.49 0.77 -0.28
N ALA A 18 14.31 1.34 0.62
CA ALA A 18 15.00 0.57 1.65
C ALA A 18 14.12 0.29 2.86
N GLU A 19 13.51 1.33 3.43
CA GLU A 19 12.84 1.30 4.75
C GLU A 19 11.33 1.08 4.64
N ARG A 20 10.71 1.44 3.52
CA ARG A 20 9.27 1.24 3.27
C ARG A 20 8.99 0.13 2.25
N SER A 21 10.01 -0.64 1.86
CA SER A 21 9.88 -1.75 0.93
C SER A 21 9.06 -1.45 -0.33
N LEU A 22 9.22 -0.25 -0.91
CA LEU A 22 8.43 0.20 -2.05
C LEU A 22 8.26 -0.88 -3.12
N ALA A 23 7.01 -1.12 -3.49
CA ALA A 23 6.61 -1.93 -4.62
C ALA A 23 5.59 -1.16 -5.46
N TYR A 24 5.52 -1.45 -6.75
CA TYR A 24 4.60 -0.77 -7.64
C TYR A 24 4.11 -1.65 -8.79
N LEU A 25 2.94 -1.30 -9.30
CA LEU A 25 2.31 -1.86 -10.50
C LEU A 25 1.81 -0.69 -11.37
N LEU A 26 1.91 -0.86 -12.68
CA LEU A 26 1.27 -0.02 -13.68
C LEU A 26 0.23 -0.86 -14.41
N VAL A 27 -1.01 -0.41 -14.39
CA VAL A 27 -2.15 -1.13 -14.95
C VAL A 27 -2.77 -0.27 -16.05
N ASN A 28 -3.02 -0.87 -17.22
CA ASN A 28 -3.71 -0.19 -18.32
C ASN A 28 -5.18 0.06 -17.95
N LYS A 29 -5.84 0.98 -18.68
CA LYS A 29 -7.26 1.31 -18.46
C LYS A 29 -8.22 0.15 -18.76
N ASP A 30 -7.78 -0.86 -19.52
CA ASP A 30 -8.53 -2.11 -19.73
C ASP A 30 -8.34 -3.14 -18.58
N GLY A 31 -7.52 -2.82 -17.58
CA GLY A 31 -7.21 -3.67 -16.43
C GLY A 31 -6.04 -4.64 -16.63
N SER A 32 -5.35 -4.60 -17.78
CA SER A 32 -4.16 -5.41 -18.04
C SER A 32 -2.91 -4.85 -17.35
N LEU A 33 -2.04 -5.73 -16.85
CA LEU A 33 -0.78 -5.33 -16.22
C LEU A 33 0.24 -4.88 -17.29
N LEU A 34 0.71 -3.64 -17.21
CA LEU A 34 1.70 -3.07 -18.13
C LEU A 34 3.12 -3.22 -17.61
N ASP A 35 3.35 -2.89 -16.34
CA ASP A 35 4.68 -2.92 -15.73
C ASP A 35 4.60 -3.08 -14.22
N TRP A 36 5.71 -3.48 -13.59
CA TRP A 36 5.80 -3.65 -12.15
C TRP A 36 7.25 -3.62 -11.66
N GLY A 37 7.43 -3.43 -10.35
CA GLY A 37 8.76 -3.45 -9.76
C GLY A 37 8.76 -3.25 -8.25
N GLY A 38 9.96 -3.10 -7.70
CA GLY A 38 10.18 -3.02 -6.26
C GLY A 38 9.99 -4.36 -5.57
N LYS A 39 9.63 -4.34 -4.28
CA LYS A 39 9.65 -5.53 -3.40
C LYS A 39 8.31 -6.28 -3.33
N LEU A 40 7.64 -6.49 -4.47
CA LEU A 40 6.31 -7.13 -4.54
C LEU A 40 6.21 -8.48 -3.81
N ALA A 41 7.29 -9.27 -3.83
CA ALA A 41 7.35 -10.55 -3.13
C ALA A 41 7.18 -10.43 -1.61
N GLU A 42 7.56 -9.30 -0.99
CA GLU A 42 7.32 -9.05 0.45
C GLU A 42 5.83 -8.85 0.79
N TYR A 43 5.00 -8.63 -0.24
CA TYR A 43 3.56 -8.40 -0.14
C TYR A 43 2.71 -9.58 -0.66
N GLY A 44 3.28 -10.77 -0.89
CA GLY A 44 2.50 -11.88 -1.45
C GLY A 44 2.38 -11.87 -2.97
N ILE A 45 2.74 -10.76 -3.61
CA ILE A 45 2.53 -10.58 -5.05
C ILE A 45 3.70 -11.20 -5.80
N THR A 46 3.47 -12.38 -6.36
CA THR A 46 4.47 -13.15 -7.13
C THR A 46 3.84 -13.69 -8.41
N ASN A 47 4.67 -14.17 -9.33
CA ASN A 47 4.23 -14.81 -10.59
C ASN A 47 3.36 -13.91 -11.49
N LEU A 48 3.61 -12.59 -11.46
CA LEU A 48 2.94 -11.65 -12.34
C LEU A 48 3.27 -11.91 -13.81
N THR A 49 2.27 -11.80 -14.66
CA THR A 49 2.34 -11.96 -16.12
C THR A 49 1.89 -10.68 -16.79
N LYS A 50 2.75 -10.14 -17.66
CA LYS A 50 2.46 -8.91 -18.41
C LYS A 50 1.31 -9.13 -19.39
N GLY A 51 0.41 -8.16 -19.49
CA GLY A 51 -0.76 -8.20 -20.38
C GLY A 51 -1.97 -8.93 -19.81
N GLU A 52 -1.78 -9.75 -18.76
CA GLU A 52 -2.89 -10.42 -18.08
C GLU A 52 -3.65 -9.47 -17.16
N ASN A 53 -4.91 -9.81 -16.88
CA ASN A 53 -5.76 -8.98 -16.02
C ASN A 53 -5.19 -8.93 -14.59
N ILE A 54 -5.05 -7.73 -14.02
CA ILE A 54 -4.48 -7.59 -12.69
C ILE A 54 -5.39 -8.17 -11.59
N LYS A 55 -6.71 -8.17 -11.81
CA LYS A 55 -7.70 -8.65 -10.83
C LYS A 55 -7.58 -10.15 -10.57
N GLU A 56 -7.10 -10.90 -11.56
CA GLU A 56 -6.90 -12.34 -11.48
C GLU A 56 -5.57 -12.70 -10.78
N GLN A 57 -4.65 -11.74 -10.68
CA GLN A 57 -3.31 -11.94 -10.14
C GLN A 57 -3.12 -11.33 -8.75
N VAL A 58 -3.89 -10.28 -8.44
CA VAL A 58 -3.81 -9.54 -7.18
C VAL A 58 -5.23 -9.29 -6.67
N CYS A 59 -5.74 -10.22 -5.87
CA CYS A 59 -7.17 -10.26 -5.50
C CYS A 59 -7.67 -8.99 -4.82
N PHE A 60 -6.86 -8.32 -3.99
CA PHE A 60 -7.33 -7.11 -3.29
C PHE A 60 -7.55 -5.90 -4.23
N LEU A 61 -7.05 -5.94 -5.47
CA LEU A 61 -7.28 -4.91 -6.48
C LEU A 61 -8.60 -5.11 -7.26
N GLU A 62 -9.29 -6.23 -7.01
CA GLU A 62 -10.59 -6.48 -7.62
C GLU A 62 -11.61 -5.42 -7.20
N GLY A 63 -12.34 -4.89 -8.19
CA GLY A 63 -13.33 -3.83 -7.98
C GLY A 63 -12.75 -2.42 -7.75
N LEU A 64 -11.43 -2.27 -7.59
CA LEU A 64 -10.77 -0.97 -7.40
C LEU A 64 -10.27 -0.35 -8.72
N LEU A 65 -9.90 -1.18 -9.70
CA LEU A 65 -9.35 -0.75 -10.98
C LEU A 65 -10.30 -1.05 -12.17
N PRO A 66 -10.26 -0.27 -13.26
CA PRO A 66 -9.49 0.98 -13.42
C PRO A 66 -10.05 2.13 -12.57
N LEU A 67 -9.22 3.14 -12.29
CA LEU A 67 -9.61 4.33 -11.55
C LEU A 67 -10.36 5.30 -12.46
N ASN A 68 -11.49 5.83 -11.97
CA ASN A 68 -12.28 6.88 -12.63
C ASN A 68 -11.67 8.27 -12.38
N ASP A 69 -10.41 8.46 -12.77
CA ASP A 69 -9.63 9.71 -12.64
C ASP A 69 -9.50 10.24 -11.19
N THR A 70 -9.71 9.37 -10.20
CA THR A 70 -9.64 9.71 -8.78
C THR A 70 -8.58 8.85 -8.09
N SER A 71 -7.68 9.50 -7.37
CA SER A 71 -6.70 8.81 -6.53
C SER A 71 -7.36 8.20 -5.31
N VAL A 72 -6.91 7.01 -4.93
CA VAL A 72 -7.43 6.26 -3.78
C VAL A 72 -6.27 5.91 -2.86
N PHE A 73 -6.49 6.04 -1.56
CA PHE A 73 -5.54 5.66 -0.54
C PHE A 73 -6.20 4.67 0.42
N LEU A 74 -5.58 3.50 0.56
CA LEU A 74 -6.02 2.43 1.46
C LEU A 74 -4.91 2.16 2.48
N PRO A 75 -5.03 2.67 3.71
CA PRO A 75 -4.03 2.43 4.74
C PRO A 75 -4.17 1.02 5.34
N PHE A 76 -3.05 0.49 5.81
CA PHE A 76 -2.97 -0.75 6.60
C PHE A 76 -3.61 -2.01 5.97
N ILE A 77 -3.48 -2.16 4.65
CA ILE A 77 -3.95 -3.37 3.96
C ILE A 77 -3.07 -4.56 4.33
N LYS A 78 -3.70 -5.61 4.86
CA LYS A 78 -3.03 -6.89 5.10
C LYS A 78 -2.85 -7.64 3.79
N THR A 79 -1.62 -8.05 3.53
CA THR A 79 -1.28 -8.87 2.37
C THR A 79 -1.20 -10.34 2.75
N GLU A 80 -1.09 -11.24 1.76
CA GLU A 80 -1.14 -12.69 1.97
C GLU A 80 -0.03 -13.22 2.90
N TYR A 81 1.12 -12.56 2.95
CA TYR A 81 2.23 -12.94 3.84
C TYR A 81 2.19 -12.25 5.21
N GLY A 82 1.08 -11.59 5.55
CA GLY A 82 0.86 -10.97 6.86
C GLY A 82 1.54 -9.60 7.05
N SER A 83 2.30 -9.13 6.06
CA SER A 83 2.80 -7.76 6.00
C SER A 83 1.65 -6.78 5.81
N CYS A 84 1.82 -5.58 6.37
CA CYS A 84 0.86 -4.50 6.29
C CYS A 84 1.37 -3.46 5.29
N ALA A 85 0.52 -3.07 4.36
CA ALA A 85 0.87 -2.12 3.31
C ALA A 85 -0.10 -0.94 3.25
N ASP A 86 0.46 0.24 3.15
CA ASP A 86 -0.25 1.42 2.69
C ASP A 86 -0.28 1.41 1.17
N VAL A 87 -1.48 1.36 0.61
CA VAL A 87 -1.70 1.27 -0.84
C VAL A 87 -2.14 2.62 -1.38
N HIS A 88 -1.32 3.20 -2.26
CA HIS A 88 -1.63 4.43 -2.97
C HIS A 88 -1.92 4.12 -4.43
N MET A 89 -3.10 4.53 -4.91
CA MET A 89 -3.48 4.34 -6.31
C MET A 89 -3.77 5.70 -6.92
N PHE A 90 -3.21 5.96 -8.10
CA PHE A 90 -3.48 7.21 -8.82
C PHE A 90 -3.46 7.02 -10.34
N PRO A 91 -4.36 7.70 -11.06
CA PRO A 91 -4.42 7.63 -12.52
C PRO A 91 -3.39 8.55 -13.17
N THR A 92 -2.84 8.13 -14.29
CA THR A 92 -2.03 8.93 -15.22
C THR A 92 -2.49 8.69 -16.67
N GLU A 93 -1.86 9.37 -17.63
CA GLU A 93 -2.11 9.15 -19.07
C GLU A 93 -1.69 7.74 -19.52
N GLU A 94 -0.68 7.14 -18.87
CA GLU A 94 -0.15 5.82 -19.21
C GLU A 94 -0.99 4.67 -18.64
N GLY A 95 -1.75 4.93 -17.58
CA GLY A 95 -2.52 3.92 -16.85
C GLY A 95 -2.74 4.31 -15.40
N ASP A 96 -3.16 3.35 -14.59
CA ASP A 96 -3.31 3.50 -13.15
C ASP A 96 -2.08 2.92 -12.44
N TRP A 97 -1.43 3.76 -11.65
CA TRP A 97 -0.34 3.33 -10.78
C TRP A 97 -0.90 2.82 -9.46
N VAL A 98 -0.34 1.72 -8.98
CA VAL A 98 -0.56 1.17 -7.64
C VAL A 98 0.79 1.11 -6.95
N LEU A 99 0.94 1.76 -5.81
CA LEU A 99 2.13 1.73 -4.98
C LEU A 99 1.78 1.06 -3.66
N LEU A 100 2.69 0.20 -3.19
CA LEU A 100 2.62 -0.43 -1.88
C LEU A 100 3.83 0.03 -1.07
N LEU A 101 3.57 0.47 0.16
CA LEU A 101 4.57 0.89 1.13
C LEU A 101 4.35 0.14 2.43
N ASP A 102 5.40 -0.44 3.00
CA ASP A 102 5.31 -1.15 4.27
C ASP A 102 4.92 -0.20 5.40
N SER A 103 3.79 -0.51 6.04
CA SER A 103 3.25 0.19 7.19
C SER A 103 3.16 -0.72 8.42
N SER A 104 3.82 -1.88 8.42
CA SER A 104 3.82 -2.84 9.53
C SER A 104 4.30 -2.22 10.85
N CYS A 105 5.33 -1.37 10.80
CA CYS A 105 5.79 -0.63 11.99
C CYS A 105 4.75 0.37 12.51
N ASP A 106 4.06 1.06 11.61
CA ASP A 106 3.05 2.06 11.96
C ASP A 106 1.77 1.40 12.51
N GLU A 107 1.37 0.27 11.93
CA GLU A 107 0.27 -0.57 12.40
C GLU A 107 0.53 -1.08 13.82
N ASN A 108 1.73 -1.61 14.09
CA ASN A 108 2.10 -2.11 15.42
C ASN A 108 1.98 -1.03 16.50
N HIS A 109 2.36 0.22 16.18
CA HIS A 109 2.24 1.33 17.11
C HIS A 109 0.77 1.73 17.37
N LEU A 110 -0.03 1.78 16.30
CA LEU A 110 -1.46 2.09 16.40
C LEU A 110 -2.20 1.02 17.20
N PHE A 111 -1.94 -0.26 16.91
CA PHE A 111 -2.55 -1.40 17.58
C PHE A 111 -2.21 -1.42 19.08
N ALA A 112 -0.94 -1.23 19.45
CA ALA A 112 -0.53 -1.16 20.85
C ALA A 112 -1.22 -0.02 21.61
N THR A 113 -1.45 1.11 20.95
CA THR A 113 -2.15 2.27 21.52
C THR A 113 -3.64 1.98 21.73
N GLN A 114 -4.30 1.39 20.72
CA GLN A 114 -5.70 1.00 20.81
C GLN A 114 -5.95 -0.05 21.90
N GLN A 115 -5.07 -1.05 22.01
CA GLN A 115 -5.16 -2.09 23.05
C GLN A 115 -5.11 -1.48 24.46
N LYS A 116 -4.17 -0.56 24.71
CA LYS A 116 -4.07 0.15 26.00
C LYS A 116 -5.29 1.01 26.31
N ALA A 117 -5.84 1.69 25.30
CA ALA A 117 -7.04 2.50 25.46
C ALA A 117 -8.25 1.62 25.83
N ASN A 118 -8.41 0.47 25.17
CA ASN A 118 -9.47 -0.49 25.47
C ASN A 118 -9.33 -1.07 26.88
N GLU A 119 -8.12 -1.47 27.29
CA GLU A 119 -7.84 -1.96 28.64
C GLU A 119 -8.19 -0.91 29.71
N PHE A 120 -7.86 0.36 29.47
CA PHE A 120 -8.20 1.44 30.37
C PHE A 120 -9.72 1.68 30.48
N SER A 121 -10.44 1.67 29.35
CA SER A 121 -11.91 1.75 29.34
C SER A 121 -12.54 0.60 30.12
N LEU A 122 -12.08 -0.64 29.92
CA LEU A 122 -12.56 -1.81 30.66
C LEU A 122 -12.28 -1.72 32.17
N LEU A 123 -11.15 -1.12 32.56
CA LEU A 123 -10.82 -0.91 33.98
C LEU A 123 -11.75 0.12 34.62
N GLN A 124 -12.03 1.23 33.92
CA GLN A 124 -12.98 2.25 34.39
C GLN A 124 -14.39 1.69 34.56
N GLU A 125 -14.87 0.88 33.61
CA GLU A 125 -16.19 0.24 33.73
C GLU A 125 -16.30 -0.68 34.95
N LYS A 126 -15.21 -1.38 35.30
CA LYS A 126 -15.16 -2.24 36.49
C LYS A 126 -15.08 -1.46 37.81
N LEU A 127 -14.47 -0.28 37.79
CA LEU A 127 -14.35 0.59 38.98
C LEU A 127 -15.61 1.44 39.23
N ASN A 128 -16.40 1.70 38.19
CA ASN A 128 -17.65 2.44 38.26
C ASN A 128 -18.89 1.55 38.49
N LYS A 129 -18.68 0.26 38.79
CA LYS A 129 -19.69 -0.71 39.25
C LYS A 129 -19.46 -1.05 40.72
#